data_AF-A0A962KF24-F1
#
_entry.id   AF-A0A962KF24-F1
#
_cell.length_a   1.000
_cell.length_b   1.000
_cell.length_c   1.000
_cell.angle_alpha   90.00
_cell.angle_beta   90.00
_cell.angle_gamma   90.00
#
_symmetry.space_group_name_H-M   'P 1'
#
loop_
_entity.id
_entity.type
_entity.pdbx_description
1 polymer ?
#
loop_
_entity_poly.entity_id
_entity_poly.type
_entity_poly.pdbx_seq_one_letter_code
_entity_poly.pdbx_strand_id
1 'polypeptide(L)'
;MGPLNGYTVIELAGIGPAPMGGMLLADMGAEVVRIDRAGAMDPPLTEKVSGRGKKSVALNLKDPRGVETLLRMVENADVIIDPYRPGVCEKLGIGPDTCLQRNPKLVFARMTGWGQEGPLAQAAGHDINYIAITGALYAMGHRDDKPVPPLNLVGDMGGGGMLLVNGVLAALLEAASSGKGQVIDVAMVDGAAQLMWMFHSLQAAGMWDARQRESNMLDGGAPYYGTYECADGEYIAIGSIEPQFYALLKELAELPEEDFGE
;
A
#
# COMPACT_ATOMS: atom_id res chain seq x y z
N MET A 1 2.23 -9.99 23.27
CA MET A 1 1.60 -11.08 22.50
C MET A 1 0.61 -10.40 21.57
N GLY A 2 0.77 -10.55 20.25
CA GLY A 2 -0.05 -9.84 19.26
C GLY A 2 -1.23 -10.68 18.73
N PRO A 3 -2.19 -10.07 18.01
CA PRO A 3 -3.40 -10.76 17.53
C PRO A 3 -3.13 -11.88 16.52
N LEU A 4 -1.98 -11.89 15.83
CA LEU A 4 -1.59 -12.93 14.88
C LEU A 4 -0.63 -13.97 15.48
N ASN A 5 -0.53 -14.06 16.80
CA ASN A 5 0.29 -15.08 17.45
C ASN A 5 -0.18 -16.49 17.03
N GLY A 6 0.75 -17.29 16.52
CA GLY A 6 0.47 -18.65 16.03
C GLY A 6 0.27 -18.75 14.52
N TYR A 7 0.20 -17.62 13.81
CA TYR A 7 0.18 -17.61 12.35
C TYR A 7 1.60 -17.54 11.78
N THR A 8 1.85 -18.29 10.70
CA THR A 8 3.12 -18.32 9.97
C THR A 8 2.94 -17.72 8.57
N VAL A 9 3.79 -16.75 8.23
CA VAL A 9 3.77 -16.04 6.95
C VAL A 9 5.08 -16.26 6.22
N ILE A 10 5.02 -16.72 4.98
CA ILE A 10 6.16 -16.78 4.08
C ILE A 10 6.16 -15.52 3.22
N GLU A 11 7.21 -14.71 3.29
CA GLU A 11 7.38 -13.53 2.46
C GLU A 11 8.43 -13.81 1.38
N LEU A 12 8.05 -13.84 0.10
CA LEU A 12 9.04 -13.86 -0.96
C LEU A 12 9.70 -12.48 -1.05
N ALA A 13 11.03 -12.42 -1.08
CA ALA A 13 11.75 -11.15 -1.08
C ALA A 13 11.31 -10.24 -2.25
N GLY A 14 10.87 -9.03 -1.90
CA GLY A 14 10.38 -8.01 -2.82
C GLY A 14 10.73 -6.60 -2.34
N ILE A 15 10.07 -5.60 -2.90
CA ILE A 15 10.25 -4.19 -2.56
C ILE A 15 8.90 -3.50 -2.31
N GLY A 16 8.91 -2.35 -1.66
CA GLY A 16 7.74 -1.49 -1.47
C GLY A 16 6.63 -2.14 -0.64
N PRO A 17 5.44 -2.40 -1.23
CA PRO A 17 4.25 -2.83 -0.49
C PRO A 17 4.40 -4.17 0.23
N ALA A 18 5.08 -5.16 -0.36
CA ALA A 18 5.15 -6.50 0.21
C ALA A 18 6.01 -6.57 1.50
N PRO A 19 7.23 -5.99 1.54
CA PRO A 19 7.97 -5.87 2.79
C PRO A 19 7.23 -5.08 3.88
N MET A 20 6.46 -4.04 3.52
CA MET A 20 5.61 -3.33 4.47
C MET A 20 4.51 -4.24 5.02
N GLY A 21 3.82 -4.98 4.16
CA GLY A 21 2.77 -5.92 4.58
C GLY A 21 3.30 -6.98 5.54
N GLY A 22 4.41 -7.64 5.18
CA GLY A 22 5.07 -8.60 6.07
C GLY A 22 5.55 -7.98 7.39
N MET A 23 5.99 -6.71 7.38
CA MET A 23 6.41 -6.00 8.58
C MET A 23 5.23 -5.79 9.54
N LEU A 24 4.09 -5.34 9.02
CA LEU A 24 2.88 -5.13 9.82
C LEU A 24 2.31 -6.44 10.37
N LEU A 25 2.36 -7.52 9.59
CA LEU A 25 1.97 -8.85 10.06
C LEU A 25 2.87 -9.34 11.21
N ALA A 26 4.19 -9.11 11.11
CA ALA A 26 5.14 -9.40 12.18
C ALA A 26 4.89 -8.54 13.44
N ASP A 27 4.63 -7.24 13.27
CA ASP A 27 4.28 -6.33 14.37
C ASP A 27 2.99 -6.77 15.08
N MET A 28 2.05 -7.37 14.34
CA MET A 28 0.83 -8.00 14.88
C MET A 28 1.07 -9.39 15.50
N GLY A 29 2.31 -9.90 15.49
CA GLY A 29 2.71 -11.13 16.18
C GLY A 29 2.76 -12.39 15.34
N ALA A 30 2.61 -12.31 14.01
CA ALA A 30 2.83 -13.46 13.13
C ALA A 30 4.32 -13.83 13.08
N GLU A 31 4.62 -15.12 12.93
CA GLU A 31 5.97 -15.56 12.56
C GLU A 31 6.17 -15.35 11.05
N VAL A 32 6.91 -14.30 10.70
CA VAL A 32 7.20 -13.97 9.30
C VAL A 32 8.59 -14.46 8.92
N VAL A 33 8.66 -15.34 7.92
CA VAL A 33 9.89 -15.88 7.35
C VAL A 33 10.07 -15.37 5.93
N ARG A 34 11.06 -14.50 5.74
CA ARG A 34 11.41 -13.96 4.42
C ARG A 34 12.32 -14.93 3.66
N ILE A 35 11.99 -15.18 2.40
CA ILE A 35 12.75 -16.02 1.47
C ILE A 35 13.61 -15.11 0.58
N ASP A 36 14.89 -15.02 0.91
CA ASP A 36 15.88 -14.28 0.15
C ASP A 36 16.36 -15.07 -1.06
N ARG A 37 16.73 -14.34 -2.12
CA ARG A 37 17.37 -14.94 -3.30
C ARG A 37 18.84 -15.21 -2.99
N ALA A 38 19.26 -16.47 -3.13
CA ALA A 38 20.67 -16.83 -2.98
C ALA A 38 21.57 -16.00 -3.92
N GLY A 39 22.54 -15.27 -3.35
CA GLY A 39 23.51 -14.45 -4.09
C GLY A 39 23.12 -12.99 -4.32
N ALA A 40 22.03 -12.50 -3.73
CA ALA A 40 21.75 -11.05 -3.67
C ALA A 40 22.66 -10.35 -2.65
N MET A 41 23.14 -9.14 -2.98
CA MET A 41 23.94 -8.29 -2.08
C MET A 41 23.16 -7.92 -0.81
N ASP A 42 23.89 -7.44 0.21
CA ASP A 42 23.36 -7.02 1.50
C ASP A 42 22.04 -6.22 1.37
N PRO A 43 21.05 -6.53 2.22
CA PRO A 43 19.84 -5.74 2.44
C PRO A 43 20.08 -4.22 2.44
N PRO A 44 19.40 -3.43 1.58
CA PRO A 44 19.39 -1.97 1.70
C PRO A 44 18.98 -1.53 3.11
N LEU A 45 19.37 -0.31 3.55
CA LEU A 45 18.99 0.23 4.87
C LEU A 45 17.47 0.16 5.18
N THR A 46 16.63 0.28 4.15
CA THR A 46 15.16 0.13 4.25
C THR A 46 14.73 -1.25 4.72
N GLU A 47 15.50 -2.30 4.44
CA GLU A 47 15.25 -3.65 4.96
C GLU A 47 15.55 -3.78 6.45
N LYS A 48 16.32 -2.87 7.06
CA LYS A 48 16.46 -2.89 8.54
C LYS A 48 15.16 -2.49 9.23
N VAL A 49 14.41 -1.56 8.65
CA VAL A 49 13.13 -1.09 9.22
C VAL A 49 12.01 -2.07 8.87
N SER A 50 11.91 -2.49 7.60
CA SER A 50 10.87 -3.42 7.16
C SER A 50 11.16 -4.88 7.51
N GLY A 51 12.41 -5.22 7.83
CA GLY A 51 12.82 -6.55 8.28
C GLY A 51 12.68 -6.77 9.79
N ARG A 52 12.28 -5.75 10.56
CA ARG A 52 12.07 -5.91 12.00
C ARG A 52 11.06 -7.02 12.29
N GLY A 53 11.30 -7.81 13.32
CA GLY A 53 10.42 -8.91 13.73
C GLY A 53 10.40 -10.12 12.81
N LYS A 54 11.07 -10.09 11.65
CA LYS A 54 11.12 -11.19 10.68
C LYS A 54 12.34 -12.08 10.88
N LYS A 55 12.20 -13.35 10.52
CA LYS A 55 13.30 -14.27 10.23
C LYS A 55 13.59 -14.23 8.73
N SER A 56 14.78 -14.67 8.30
CA SER A 56 15.07 -14.85 6.88
C SER A 56 15.84 -16.13 6.58
N VAL A 57 15.66 -16.65 5.36
CA VAL A 57 16.39 -17.79 4.81
C VAL A 57 16.63 -17.56 3.33
N ALA A 58 17.85 -17.86 2.86
CA ALA A 58 18.17 -17.76 1.45
C ALA A 58 17.89 -19.09 0.72
N LEU A 59 17.05 -19.05 -0.32
CA LEU A 59 16.76 -20.19 -1.19
C LEU A 59 17.07 -19.84 -2.65
N ASN A 60 17.70 -20.77 -3.37
CA ASN A 60 17.82 -20.68 -4.82
C ASN A 60 16.59 -21.29 -5.48
N LEU A 61 15.59 -20.46 -5.79
CA LEU A 61 14.35 -20.90 -6.43
C LEU A 61 14.50 -21.26 -7.92
N LYS A 62 15.72 -21.21 -8.48
CA LYS A 62 16.04 -21.79 -9.80
C LYS A 62 16.49 -23.26 -9.70
N ASP A 63 16.81 -23.73 -8.49
CA ASP A 63 17.13 -25.13 -8.21
C ASP A 63 15.85 -25.85 -7.77
N PRO A 64 15.47 -26.99 -8.38
CA PRO A 64 14.31 -27.78 -7.96
C PRO A 64 14.30 -28.12 -6.46
N ARG A 65 15.48 -28.27 -5.84
CA ARG A 65 15.59 -28.52 -4.39
C ARG A 65 15.20 -27.29 -3.57
N GLY A 66 15.49 -26.09 -4.05
CA GLY A 66 15.06 -24.84 -3.43
C GLY A 66 13.55 -24.66 -3.53
N VAL A 67 12.97 -25.01 -4.69
CA VAL A 67 11.51 -25.04 -4.91
C VAL A 67 10.84 -26.02 -3.96
N GLU A 68 11.28 -27.29 -3.90
CA GLU A 68 10.68 -28.28 -2.99
C GLU A 68 10.85 -27.88 -1.52
N THR A 69 11.98 -27.25 -1.15
CA THR A 69 12.17 -26.73 0.22
C THR A 69 11.11 -25.67 0.56
N LEU A 70 10.85 -24.72 -0.35
CA LEU A 70 9.79 -23.73 -0.15
C LEU A 70 8.40 -24.38 -0.06
N LEU A 71 8.09 -25.34 -0.95
CA LEU A 71 6.80 -26.04 -0.93
C LEU A 71 6.56 -26.80 0.38
N ARG A 72 7.61 -27.38 0.97
CA ARG A 72 7.54 -27.99 2.32
C ARG A 72 7.31 -26.97 3.43
N MET A 73 7.82 -25.74 3.30
CA MET A 73 7.49 -24.66 4.23
C MET A 73 6.02 -24.26 4.09
N VAL A 74 5.52 -24.17 2.86
CA VAL A 74 4.12 -23.85 2.53
C VAL A 74 3.12 -24.82 3.16
N GLU A 75 3.46 -26.10 3.31
CA GLU A 75 2.62 -27.11 3.96
C GLU A 75 2.19 -26.72 5.39
N ASN A 76 2.96 -25.86 6.07
CA ASN A 76 2.68 -25.41 7.45
C ASN A 76 2.51 -23.89 7.56
N ALA A 77 2.47 -23.16 6.45
CA ALA A 77 2.25 -21.72 6.44
C ALA A 77 0.76 -21.37 6.35
N ASP A 78 0.37 -20.26 6.94
CA ASP A 78 -0.99 -19.72 6.80
C ASP A 78 -1.09 -18.76 5.62
N VAL A 79 0.01 -18.05 5.32
CA VAL A 79 0.08 -17.06 4.26
C VAL A 79 1.38 -17.20 3.46
N ILE A 80 1.31 -16.98 2.16
CA ILE A 80 2.48 -16.63 1.33
C ILE A 80 2.24 -15.30 0.63
N ILE A 81 3.25 -14.42 0.62
CA ILE A 81 3.23 -13.13 -0.07
C ILE A 81 4.12 -13.19 -1.31
N ASP A 82 3.50 -13.01 -2.48
CA ASP A 82 4.08 -12.99 -3.82
C ASP A 82 4.16 -11.54 -4.35
N PRO A 83 5.34 -10.91 -4.38
CA PRO A 83 5.52 -9.54 -4.87
C PRO A 83 5.90 -9.48 -6.36
N TYR A 84 5.88 -10.61 -7.07
CA TYR A 84 6.42 -10.68 -8.42
C TYR A 84 5.39 -10.32 -9.48
N ARG A 85 5.87 -10.08 -10.70
CA ARG A 85 4.98 -9.88 -11.86
C ARG A 85 4.12 -11.13 -12.08
N PRO A 86 2.90 -10.97 -12.62
CA PRO A 86 2.02 -12.10 -12.89
C PRO A 86 2.72 -13.16 -13.76
N GLY A 87 2.62 -14.43 -13.35
CA GLY A 87 3.24 -15.57 -14.03
C GLY A 87 4.65 -15.93 -13.57
N VAL A 88 5.31 -15.14 -12.70
CA VAL A 88 6.66 -15.46 -12.23
C VAL A 88 6.66 -16.66 -11.28
N CYS A 89 5.77 -16.69 -10.28
CA CYS A 89 5.68 -17.83 -9.36
C CYS A 89 5.29 -19.13 -10.07
N GLU A 90 4.42 -19.05 -11.07
CA GLU A 90 4.03 -20.17 -11.91
C GLU A 90 5.23 -20.74 -12.67
N LYS A 91 6.04 -19.87 -13.30
CA LYS A 91 7.27 -20.29 -14.00
C LYS A 91 8.31 -20.92 -13.06
N LEU A 92 8.30 -20.54 -11.79
CA LEU A 92 9.18 -21.10 -10.76
C LEU A 92 8.61 -22.39 -10.12
N GLY A 93 7.38 -22.80 -10.45
CA GLY A 93 6.72 -23.97 -9.86
C GLY A 93 6.22 -23.74 -8.42
N ILE A 94 6.01 -22.49 -8.04
CA ILE A 94 5.55 -22.06 -6.70
C ILE A 94 4.30 -21.17 -6.80
N GLY A 95 3.56 -21.32 -7.89
CA GLY A 95 2.32 -20.59 -8.13
C GLY A 95 1.18 -21.01 -7.19
N PRO A 96 0.05 -20.29 -7.21
CA PRO A 96 -1.07 -20.55 -6.33
C PRO A 96 -1.58 -21.99 -6.39
N ASP A 97 -1.79 -22.54 -7.59
CA ASP A 97 -2.31 -23.91 -7.78
C ASP A 97 -1.39 -24.95 -7.11
N THR A 98 -0.08 -24.83 -7.31
CA THR A 98 0.90 -25.75 -6.72
C THR A 98 0.93 -25.64 -5.20
N CYS A 99 0.85 -24.42 -4.67
CA CYS A 99 0.86 -24.17 -3.23
C CYS A 99 -0.44 -24.64 -2.56
N LEU A 100 -1.60 -24.35 -3.14
CA LEU A 100 -2.91 -24.76 -2.63
C LEU A 100 -3.14 -26.27 -2.71
N GLN A 101 -2.53 -26.97 -3.66
CA GLN A 101 -2.51 -28.44 -3.69
C GLN A 101 -1.77 -29.04 -2.49
N ARG A 102 -0.68 -28.39 -2.03
CA ARG A 102 0.08 -28.81 -0.83
C ARG A 102 -0.62 -28.39 0.46
N ASN A 103 -1.22 -27.21 0.46
CA ASN A 103 -1.91 -26.65 1.61
C ASN A 103 -3.23 -25.97 1.18
N PRO A 104 -4.35 -26.69 1.22
CA PRO A 104 -5.66 -26.15 0.83
C PRO A 104 -6.17 -25.02 1.73
N LYS A 105 -5.52 -24.76 2.89
CA LYS A 105 -5.85 -23.68 3.83
C LYS A 105 -5.04 -22.39 3.61
N LEU A 106 -4.05 -22.42 2.72
CA LEU A 106 -3.12 -21.31 2.50
C LEU A 106 -3.80 -20.07 1.90
N VAL A 107 -3.53 -18.91 2.46
CA VAL A 107 -3.79 -17.63 1.81
C VAL A 107 -2.61 -17.29 0.89
N PHE A 108 -2.84 -17.29 -0.42
CA PHE A 108 -1.83 -16.91 -1.40
C PHE A 108 -2.03 -15.45 -1.81
N ALA A 109 -1.24 -14.54 -1.26
CA ALA A 109 -1.39 -13.11 -1.45
C ALA A 109 -0.47 -12.56 -2.53
N ARG A 110 -1.04 -12.06 -3.62
CA ARG A 110 -0.30 -11.49 -4.75
C ARG A 110 -0.33 -9.98 -4.66
N MET A 111 0.83 -9.35 -4.59
CA MET A 111 0.97 -7.91 -4.43
C MET A 111 1.65 -7.31 -5.65
N THR A 112 0.87 -6.65 -6.50
CA THR A 112 1.34 -6.04 -7.75
C THR A 112 0.88 -4.59 -7.89
N GLY A 113 1.42 -3.89 -8.88
CA GLY A 113 0.94 -2.56 -9.21
C GLY A 113 -0.36 -2.53 -10.00
N TRP A 114 -0.46 -3.42 -10.99
CA TRP A 114 -1.51 -3.42 -12.01
C TRP A 114 -2.55 -4.54 -11.87
N GLY A 115 -2.38 -5.47 -10.93
CA GLY A 115 -3.20 -6.68 -10.80
C GLY A 115 -2.64 -7.86 -11.61
N GLN A 116 -3.24 -9.04 -11.43
CA GLN A 116 -2.90 -10.24 -12.20
C GLN A 116 -3.38 -10.19 -13.65
N GLU A 117 -4.43 -9.41 -13.93
CA GLU A 117 -5.13 -9.38 -15.21
C GLU A 117 -5.20 -7.98 -15.82
N GLY A 118 -5.62 -7.91 -17.09
CA GLY A 118 -5.81 -6.65 -17.81
C GLY A 118 -4.60 -6.21 -18.66
N PRO A 119 -4.77 -5.14 -19.44
CA PRO A 119 -3.80 -4.74 -20.47
C PRO A 119 -2.46 -4.27 -19.91
N LEU A 120 -2.42 -3.86 -18.63
CA LEU A 120 -1.22 -3.37 -17.95
C LEU A 120 -0.58 -4.40 -17.03
N ALA A 121 -1.17 -5.60 -16.83
CA ALA A 121 -0.68 -6.61 -15.89
C ALA A 121 0.81 -6.97 -16.05
N GLN A 122 1.32 -6.93 -17.30
CA GLN A 122 2.72 -7.23 -17.62
C GLN A 122 3.62 -5.98 -17.73
N ALA A 123 3.05 -4.78 -17.67
CA ALA A 123 3.79 -3.53 -17.76
C ALA A 123 4.66 -3.30 -16.52
N ALA A 124 5.86 -2.75 -16.73
CA ALA A 124 6.68 -2.26 -15.63
C ALA A 124 6.07 -0.96 -15.05
N GLY A 125 6.28 -0.71 -13.77
CA GLY A 125 5.86 0.51 -13.12
C GLY A 125 6.42 0.61 -11.70
N HIS A 126 6.24 1.80 -11.13
CA HIS A 126 6.41 2.11 -9.72
C HIS A 126 5.20 2.92 -9.25
N ASP A 127 5.11 3.20 -7.95
CA ASP A 127 4.05 3.97 -7.29
C ASP A 127 3.42 5.06 -8.18
N ILE A 128 4.25 6.00 -8.65
CA ILE A 128 3.83 7.14 -9.48
C ILE A 128 3.04 6.74 -10.73
N ASN A 129 3.35 5.60 -11.35
CA ASN A 129 2.62 5.11 -12.53
C ASN A 129 1.22 4.63 -12.16
N TYR A 130 1.10 3.90 -11.05
CA TYR A 130 -0.17 3.34 -10.60
C TYR A 130 -1.12 4.44 -10.17
N ILE A 131 -0.63 5.40 -9.36
CA ILE A 131 -1.47 6.51 -8.88
C ILE A 131 -1.80 7.52 -9.98
N ALA A 132 -1.02 7.60 -11.06
CA ALA A 132 -1.28 8.49 -12.18
C ALA A 132 -2.61 8.20 -12.87
N ILE A 133 -2.94 6.93 -13.12
CA ILE A 133 -4.14 6.57 -13.89
C ILE A 133 -5.42 6.59 -13.06
N THR A 134 -5.29 6.62 -11.73
CA THR A 134 -6.43 6.75 -10.80
C THR A 134 -6.90 8.19 -10.62
N GLY A 135 -6.11 9.16 -11.08
CA GLY A 135 -6.32 10.60 -10.82
C GLY A 135 -5.71 11.08 -9.50
N ALA A 136 -5.27 10.17 -8.61
CA ALA A 136 -4.67 10.53 -7.33
C ALA A 136 -3.43 11.42 -7.49
N LEU A 137 -2.53 11.10 -8.43
CA LEU A 137 -1.37 11.96 -8.68
C LEU A 137 -1.77 13.34 -9.20
N TYR A 138 -2.74 13.39 -10.13
CA TYR A 138 -3.15 14.66 -10.73
C TYR A 138 -3.77 15.61 -9.70
N ALA A 139 -4.39 15.08 -8.64
CA ALA A 139 -5.00 15.86 -7.57
C ALA A 139 -3.98 16.51 -6.60
N MET A 140 -2.66 16.33 -6.81
CA MET A 140 -1.63 16.76 -5.86
C MET A 140 -0.71 17.85 -6.42
N GLY A 141 -0.47 18.87 -5.59
CA GLY A 141 0.44 19.99 -5.88
C GLY A 141 -0.32 21.26 -6.30
N HIS A 142 0.45 22.30 -6.58
CA HIS A 142 -0.10 23.61 -6.91
C HIS A 142 -0.80 23.63 -8.27
N ARG A 143 -1.72 24.59 -8.42
CA ARG A 143 -2.52 24.80 -9.63
C ARG A 143 -1.66 24.89 -10.89
N ASP A 144 -0.67 25.78 -10.87
CA ASP A 144 0.09 26.21 -12.04
C ASP A 144 1.39 25.41 -12.27
N ASP A 145 1.62 24.37 -11.46
CA ASP A 145 2.77 23.48 -11.55
C ASP A 145 2.42 22.10 -12.07
N LYS A 146 3.42 21.27 -12.36
CA LYS A 146 3.20 19.84 -12.64
C LYS A 146 2.71 19.11 -11.38
N PRO A 147 1.95 18.01 -11.51
CA PRO A 147 1.64 17.13 -10.38
C PRO A 147 2.90 16.70 -9.61
N VAL A 148 2.80 16.70 -8.28
CA VAL A 148 3.90 16.34 -7.39
C VAL A 148 3.63 14.97 -6.75
N PRO A 149 4.55 13.99 -6.86
CA PRO A 149 4.37 12.69 -6.22
C PRO A 149 4.34 12.83 -4.69
N PRO A 150 3.36 12.23 -4.00
CA PRO A 150 3.24 12.25 -2.54
C PRO A 150 4.18 11.20 -1.91
N LEU A 151 5.46 11.28 -2.26
CA LEU A 151 6.41 10.18 -2.09
C LEU A 151 5.83 8.90 -2.74
N ASN A 152 5.91 7.76 -2.05
CA ASN A 152 5.21 6.52 -2.41
C ASN A 152 4.15 6.14 -1.36
N LEU A 153 3.57 7.13 -0.67
CA LEU A 153 2.63 6.88 0.43
C LEU A 153 1.26 6.40 -0.05
N VAL A 154 0.89 6.69 -1.30
CA VAL A 154 -0.46 6.43 -1.82
C VAL A 154 -0.56 5.10 -2.53
N GLY A 155 0.35 4.78 -3.46
CA GLY A 155 0.33 3.52 -4.19
C GLY A 155 0.94 2.38 -3.37
N ASP A 156 2.24 2.46 -3.08
CA ASP A 156 2.98 1.39 -2.38
C ASP A 156 2.44 1.18 -0.96
N MET A 157 2.19 2.25 -0.21
CA MET A 157 1.81 2.13 1.21
C MET A 157 0.30 2.01 1.38
N GLY A 158 -0.44 3.12 1.31
CA GLY A 158 -1.87 3.15 1.59
C GLY A 158 -2.72 2.25 0.68
N GLY A 159 -2.49 2.30 -0.63
CA GLY A 159 -3.22 1.53 -1.63
C GLY A 159 -2.66 0.12 -1.87
N GLY A 160 -1.45 -0.16 -1.39
CA GLY A 160 -0.74 -1.42 -1.63
C GLY A 160 -0.59 -2.21 -0.35
N GLY A 161 0.42 -1.89 0.45
CA GLY A 161 0.78 -2.61 1.67
C GLY A 161 -0.37 -2.69 2.69
N MET A 162 -1.13 -1.61 2.89
CA MET A 162 -2.29 -1.64 3.80
C MET A 162 -3.45 -2.49 3.25
N LEU A 163 -3.70 -2.43 1.95
CA LEU A 163 -4.73 -3.26 1.29
C LEU A 163 -4.33 -4.75 1.32
N LEU A 164 -3.05 -5.05 1.14
CA LEU A 164 -2.49 -6.40 1.31
C LEU A 164 -2.75 -6.94 2.71
N VAL A 165 -2.42 -6.18 3.75
CA VAL A 165 -2.68 -6.59 5.14
C VAL A 165 -4.17 -6.79 5.36
N ASN A 166 -5.02 -5.88 4.88
CA ASN A 166 -6.48 -6.01 5.00
C ASN A 166 -7.00 -7.30 4.35
N GLY A 167 -6.57 -7.58 3.11
CA GLY A 167 -6.95 -8.79 2.37
C GLY A 167 -6.45 -10.06 3.04
N VAL A 168 -5.21 -10.07 3.54
CA VAL A 168 -4.65 -11.22 4.29
C VAL A 168 -5.47 -11.49 5.54
N LEU A 169 -5.77 -10.47 6.35
CA LEU A 169 -6.55 -10.62 7.57
C LEU A 169 -7.96 -11.15 7.27
N ALA A 170 -8.63 -10.61 6.24
CA ALA A 170 -9.95 -11.08 5.82
C ALA A 170 -9.91 -12.54 5.34
N ALA A 171 -8.91 -12.91 4.54
CA ALA A 171 -8.75 -14.28 4.05
C ALA A 171 -8.40 -15.27 5.15
N LEU A 172 -7.60 -14.87 6.16
CA LEU A 172 -7.31 -15.70 7.33
C LEU A 172 -8.56 -15.93 8.19
N LEU A 173 -9.40 -14.91 8.37
CA LEU A 173 -10.68 -15.05 9.07
C LEU A 173 -11.63 -16.00 8.33
N GLU A 174 -11.72 -15.86 7.01
CA GLU A 174 -12.53 -16.75 6.17
C GLU A 174 -12.00 -18.19 6.27
N ALA A 175 -10.70 -18.41 6.09
CA ALA A 175 -10.06 -19.72 6.17
C ALA A 175 -10.20 -20.37 7.55
N ALA A 176 -10.21 -19.59 8.64
CA ALA A 176 -10.47 -20.09 9.98
C ALA A 176 -11.87 -20.68 10.13
N SER A 177 -12.85 -20.13 9.40
CA SER A 177 -14.25 -20.58 9.44
C SER A 177 -14.54 -21.71 8.45
N SER A 178 -14.02 -21.62 7.22
CA SER A 178 -14.33 -22.55 6.13
C SER A 178 -13.35 -23.72 6.05
N GLY A 179 -12.17 -23.56 6.63
CA GLY A 179 -11.05 -24.50 6.47
C GLY A 179 -10.45 -24.49 5.07
N LYS A 180 -10.67 -23.43 4.27
CA LYS A 180 -10.12 -23.28 2.92
C LYS A 180 -9.43 -21.94 2.78
N GLY A 181 -8.27 -21.95 2.16
CA GLY A 181 -7.55 -20.75 1.76
C GLY A 181 -8.05 -20.24 0.42
N GLN A 182 -7.42 -19.17 -0.06
CA GLN A 182 -7.78 -18.50 -1.29
C GLN A 182 -6.61 -17.68 -1.83
N VAL A 183 -6.71 -17.29 -3.10
CA VAL A 183 -5.81 -16.31 -3.70
C VAL A 183 -6.40 -14.93 -3.50
N ILE A 184 -5.61 -13.99 -2.97
CA ILE A 184 -5.97 -12.59 -2.98
C ILE A 184 -5.08 -11.86 -4.00
N ASP A 185 -5.71 -11.14 -4.92
CA ASP A 185 -5.02 -10.28 -5.89
C ASP A 185 -5.11 -8.83 -5.40
N VAL A 186 -3.97 -8.26 -5.04
CA VAL A 186 -3.86 -6.89 -4.54
C VAL A 186 -3.12 -6.07 -5.58
N ALA A 187 -3.82 -5.09 -6.12
CA ALA A 187 -3.28 -4.16 -7.10
C ALA A 187 -3.21 -2.75 -6.50
N MET A 188 -2.04 -2.11 -6.55
CA MET A 188 -1.88 -0.73 -6.06
C MET A 188 -2.77 0.27 -6.81
N VAL A 189 -3.04 0.03 -8.09
CA VAL A 189 -3.98 0.85 -8.86
C VAL A 189 -5.40 0.79 -8.28
N ASP A 190 -5.87 -0.39 -7.88
CA ASP A 190 -7.21 -0.56 -7.32
C ASP A 190 -7.28 0.07 -5.93
N GLY A 191 -6.26 -0.16 -5.10
CA GLY A 191 -6.20 0.45 -3.77
C GLY A 191 -6.06 1.96 -3.79
N ALA A 192 -5.26 2.52 -4.71
CA ALA A 192 -5.17 3.97 -4.88
C ALA A 192 -6.51 4.57 -5.37
N ALA A 193 -7.21 3.90 -6.30
CA ALA A 193 -8.55 4.31 -6.70
C ALA A 193 -9.56 4.20 -5.55
N GLN A 194 -9.44 3.15 -4.71
CA GLN A 194 -10.25 3.00 -3.52
C GLN A 194 -10.00 4.13 -2.52
N LEU A 195 -8.76 4.55 -2.30
CA LEU A 195 -8.46 5.70 -1.44
C LEU A 195 -9.05 7.02 -1.98
N MET A 196 -9.28 7.11 -3.28
CA MET A 196 -9.92 8.26 -3.94
C MET A 196 -11.45 8.27 -3.85
N TRP A 197 -12.09 7.29 -3.20
CA TRP A 197 -13.55 7.12 -3.17
C TRP A 197 -14.31 8.41 -2.81
N MET A 198 -13.79 9.19 -1.85
CA MET A 198 -14.41 10.41 -1.36
C MET A 198 -14.40 11.48 -2.44
N PHE A 199 -13.27 11.68 -3.11
CA PHE A 199 -13.11 12.68 -4.16
C PHE A 199 -13.90 12.32 -5.42
N HIS A 200 -13.97 11.04 -5.78
CA HIS A 200 -14.87 10.58 -6.84
C HIS A 200 -16.34 10.89 -6.51
N SER A 201 -16.73 10.73 -5.24
CA SER A 201 -18.09 11.04 -4.78
C SER A 201 -18.37 12.55 -4.80
N LEU A 202 -17.44 13.38 -4.32
CA LEU A 202 -17.56 14.84 -4.36
C LEU A 202 -17.60 15.36 -5.80
N GLN A 203 -16.81 14.79 -6.71
CA GLN A 203 -16.83 15.12 -8.13
C GLN A 203 -18.19 14.82 -8.75
N ALA A 204 -18.77 13.65 -8.43
CA ALA A 204 -20.10 13.27 -8.92
C ALA A 204 -21.21 14.19 -8.38
N ALA A 205 -21.03 14.73 -7.16
CA ALA A 205 -21.93 15.71 -6.56
C ALA A 205 -21.71 17.15 -7.03
N GLY A 206 -20.71 17.41 -7.88
CA GLY A 206 -20.33 18.77 -8.30
C GLY A 206 -19.66 19.61 -7.21
N MET A 207 -19.20 18.97 -6.14
CA MET A 207 -18.51 19.60 -4.99
C MET A 207 -16.98 19.50 -5.09
N TRP A 208 -16.47 19.01 -6.22
CA TRP A 208 -15.06 18.90 -6.53
C TRP A 208 -14.86 19.17 -8.03
N ASP A 209 -13.83 19.93 -8.38
CA ASP A 209 -13.34 20.08 -9.75
C ASP A 209 -12.03 19.30 -9.91
N ALA A 210 -12.14 18.10 -10.50
CA ALA A 210 -11.01 17.23 -10.78
C ALA A 210 -10.18 17.69 -12.00
N ARG A 211 -10.59 18.77 -12.69
CA ARG A 211 -9.87 19.31 -13.86
C ARG A 211 -8.86 20.39 -13.47
N GLN A 212 -8.88 20.82 -12.21
CA GLN A 212 -8.00 21.86 -11.71
C GLN A 212 -7.51 21.48 -10.31
N ARG A 213 -6.20 21.55 -10.10
CA ARG A 213 -5.59 21.40 -8.77
C ARG A 213 -5.73 22.67 -7.98
N GLU A 214 -5.70 22.53 -6.66
CA GLU A 214 -5.66 23.65 -5.71
C GLU A 214 -6.84 24.60 -5.98
N SER A 215 -8.00 24.01 -6.23
CA SER A 215 -9.27 24.70 -6.45
C SER A 215 -10.40 24.07 -5.64
N ASN A 216 -10.05 23.19 -4.71
CA ASN A 216 -10.99 22.42 -3.91
C ASN A 216 -10.71 22.62 -2.42
N MET A 217 -11.64 22.13 -1.59
CA MET A 217 -11.55 22.30 -0.14
C MET A 217 -10.35 21.60 0.50
N LEU A 218 -9.89 20.47 -0.05
CA LEU A 218 -8.90 19.60 0.60
C LEU A 218 -7.58 19.45 -0.18
N ASP A 219 -7.36 20.26 -1.23
CA ASP A 219 -6.16 20.23 -2.06
C ASP A 219 -5.31 21.51 -1.97
N GLY A 220 -5.58 22.36 -0.97
CA GLY A 220 -4.90 23.65 -0.77
C GLY A 220 -5.65 24.83 -1.39
N GLY A 221 -6.73 24.60 -2.15
CA GLY A 221 -7.51 25.69 -2.75
C GLY A 221 -8.31 26.55 -1.77
N ALA A 222 -8.58 26.05 -0.57
CA ALA A 222 -9.27 26.78 0.49
C ALA A 222 -8.29 27.41 1.49
N PRO A 223 -8.42 28.71 1.83
CA PRO A 223 -7.49 29.38 2.74
C PRO A 223 -7.50 28.79 4.16
N TYR A 224 -8.60 28.17 4.57
CA TYR A 224 -8.70 27.48 5.86
C TYR A 224 -8.20 26.03 5.83
N TYR A 225 -7.64 25.56 4.72
CA TYR A 225 -7.09 24.21 4.57
C TYR A 225 -5.83 24.23 3.71
N GLY A 226 -4.68 24.52 4.33
CA GLY A 226 -3.41 24.72 3.61
C GLY A 226 -2.24 24.99 4.55
N THR A 227 -1.11 25.38 3.95
CA THR A 227 0.12 25.72 4.69
C THR A 227 0.52 27.16 4.45
N TYR A 228 1.03 27.82 5.49
CA TYR A 228 1.42 29.23 5.48
C TYR A 228 2.84 29.42 6.01
N GLU A 229 3.64 30.20 5.29
CA GLU A 229 5.00 30.55 5.68
C GLU A 229 4.99 31.59 6.81
N CYS A 230 5.83 31.39 7.82
CA CYS A 230 5.99 32.25 8.98
C CYS A 230 7.22 33.16 8.83
N ALA A 231 7.37 34.13 9.74
CA ALA A 231 8.46 35.12 9.69
C ALA A 231 9.87 34.51 9.84
N ASP A 232 9.98 33.28 10.35
CA ASP A 232 11.22 32.51 10.47
C ASP A 232 11.54 31.67 9.23
N GLY A 233 10.68 31.69 8.20
CA GLY A 233 10.82 30.89 6.98
C GLY A 233 10.36 29.44 7.11
N GLU A 234 9.79 29.06 8.27
CA GLU A 234 9.16 27.76 8.47
C GLU A 234 7.66 27.85 8.14
N TYR A 235 6.96 26.71 8.17
CA TYR A 235 5.55 26.62 7.79
C TYR A 235 4.67 26.14 8.94
N ILE A 236 3.45 26.68 9.01
CA ILE A 236 2.34 26.12 9.80
C ILE A 236 1.29 25.51 8.87
N ALA A 237 0.49 24.59 9.40
CA ALA A 237 -0.66 24.02 8.72
C ALA A 237 -1.97 24.51 9.36
N ILE A 238 -2.91 24.97 8.54
CA ILE A 238 -4.25 25.38 8.93
C ILE A 238 -5.25 24.38 8.36
N GLY A 239 -6.20 23.95 9.17
CA GLY A 239 -7.25 22.98 8.81
C GLY A 239 -8.59 23.31 9.48
N SER A 240 -8.91 24.59 9.60
CA SER A 240 -10.10 25.10 10.31
C SER A 240 -11.36 25.02 9.44
N ILE A 241 -11.76 23.80 9.06
CA ILE A 241 -12.90 23.56 8.15
C ILE A 241 -14.24 23.96 8.80
N GLU A 242 -14.47 23.58 10.05
CA GLU A 242 -15.75 23.83 10.71
C GLU A 242 -15.93 25.32 11.07
N PRO A 243 -17.15 25.89 10.93
CA PRO A 243 -17.39 27.33 11.11
C PRO A 243 -16.89 27.90 12.44
N GLN A 244 -17.01 27.15 13.54
CA GLN A 244 -16.53 27.57 14.86
C GLN A 244 -15.00 27.58 14.97
N PHE A 245 -14.30 26.69 14.27
CA PHE A 245 -12.83 26.70 14.23
C PHE A 245 -12.32 27.80 13.31
N TYR A 246 -13.04 28.06 12.21
CA TYR A 246 -12.74 29.19 11.34
C TYR A 246 -12.97 30.53 12.04
N ALA A 247 -14.06 30.67 12.81
CA ALA A 247 -14.29 31.86 13.63
C ALA A 247 -13.17 32.08 14.65
N LEU A 248 -12.68 31.02 15.29
CA LEU A 248 -11.54 31.11 16.21
C LEU A 248 -10.25 31.52 15.49
N LEU A 249 -10.00 31.00 14.28
CA LEU A 249 -8.86 31.44 13.47
C LEU A 249 -8.95 32.94 13.17
N LYS A 250 -10.12 33.44 12.79
CA LYS A 250 -10.35 34.87 12.52
C LYS A 250 -10.14 35.74 13.76
N GLU A 251 -10.59 35.27 14.93
CA GLU A 251 -10.37 35.96 16.20
C GLU A 251 -8.87 36.06 16.54
N LEU A 252 -8.12 34.98 16.38
CA LEU A 252 -6.71 34.89 16.81
C LEU A 252 -5.71 35.45 15.82
N ALA A 253 -6.02 35.42 14.52
CA ALA A 253 -5.14 35.91 13.48
C ALA A 253 -5.06 37.44 13.44
N GLU A 254 -6.06 38.13 14.03
CA GLU A 254 -6.13 39.60 14.07
C GLU A 254 -6.02 40.26 12.67
N LEU A 255 -6.42 39.54 11.63
CA LEU A 255 -6.43 40.02 10.25
C LEU A 255 -7.77 40.68 9.88
N PRO A 256 -7.76 41.67 8.96
CA PRO A 256 -8.97 42.21 8.34
C PRO A 256 -9.91 41.13 7.77
N GLU A 257 -11.22 41.33 7.88
CA GLU A 257 -12.21 40.38 7.36
C GLU A 257 -12.11 40.16 5.84
N GLU A 258 -11.60 41.16 5.11
CA GLU A 258 -11.31 41.10 3.68
C GLU A 258 -10.21 40.10 3.29
N ASP A 259 -9.31 39.77 4.22
CA ASP A 259 -8.20 38.83 3.97
C ASP A 259 -8.63 37.36 4.08
N PHE A 260 -9.83 37.10 4.62
CA PHE A 260 -10.33 35.75 4.86
C PHE A 260 -11.11 35.13 3.70
N GLY A 261 -11.37 35.88 2.62
CA GLY A 261 -12.27 35.43 1.55
C GLY A 261 -13.71 35.17 2.04
N GLU A 262 -14.65 35.02 1.10
CA GLU A 262 -16.00 34.52 1.42
C GLU A 262 -16.02 33.02 1.69
#